data_AF-A0AAW2Q8T7-F1
#
_entry.id   AF-A0AAW2Q8T7-F1
#
_cell.length_a   1.000
_cell.length_b   1.000
_cell.length_c   1.000
_cell.angle_alpha   90.00
_cell.angle_beta   90.00
_cell.angle_gamma   90.00
#
_symmetry.space_group_name_H-M   'P 1'
#
loop_
_entity.id
_entity.type
_entity.pdbx_description
1 polymer ?
#
loop_
_entity_poly.entity_id
_entity_poly.type
_entity_poly.pdbx_seq_one_letter_code
_entity_poly.pdbx_strand_id
1 'polypeptide(L)'
;MEPDAIARIAHTRTVEHSQAQVLKSLKASSVAFDKWLPPPEGWIKVNTDVAFSNGEGMAACVIRNHEGTIICATSERIWAHDPTAAEVLALKSDFLILNNQRLTKLYSRLIL
;
A
#
# COMPACT_ATOMS: atom_id res chain seq x y z
N MET A 1 -9.65 -5.96 20.92
CA MET A 1 -10.35 -5.38 19.76
C MET A 1 -10.51 -6.50 18.75
N GLU A 2 -11.72 -6.85 18.35
CA GLU A 2 -11.98 -7.99 17.45
C GLU A 2 -11.28 -7.80 16.10
N PRO A 3 -10.52 -8.79 15.58
CA PRO A 3 -9.79 -8.69 14.31
C PRO A 3 -10.66 -8.21 13.13
N ASP A 4 -11.93 -8.60 13.13
CA ASP A 4 -12.87 -8.24 12.07
C ASP A 4 -13.21 -6.75 12.02
N ALA A 5 -13.14 -6.05 13.17
CA ALA A 5 -13.42 -4.61 13.21
C ALA A 5 -12.33 -3.81 12.49
N ILE A 6 -11.06 -4.23 12.62
CA ILE A 6 -9.91 -3.59 11.96
C ILE A 6 -9.97 -3.84 10.45
N ALA A 7 -10.26 -5.07 10.03
CA ALA A 7 -10.40 -5.42 8.63
C ALA A 7 -11.51 -4.62 7.92
N ARG A 8 -12.66 -4.43 8.60
CA ARG A 8 -13.74 -3.58 8.08
C ARG A 8 -13.32 -2.13 7.91
N ILE A 9 -12.63 -1.54 8.90
CA ILE A 9 -12.15 -0.16 8.83
C ILE A 9 -11.14 0.01 7.69
N ALA A 10 -10.21 -0.94 7.52
CA ALA A 10 -9.24 -0.92 6.43
C ALA A 10 -9.91 -1.01 5.06
N HIS A 11 -10.90 -1.90 4.91
CA HIS A 11 -11.69 -2.01 3.69
C HIS A 11 -12.44 -0.71 3.37
N THR A 12 -13.17 -0.14 4.34
CA THR A 12 -13.90 1.12 4.17
C THR A 12 -12.96 2.25 3.76
N ARG A 13 -11.82 2.41 4.43
CA ARG A 13 -10.83 3.45 4.09
C ARG A 13 -10.22 3.23 2.71
N THR A 14 -10.05 1.99 2.27
CA THR A 14 -9.56 1.67 0.92
C THR A 14 -10.57 2.10 -0.14
N VAL A 15 -11.85 1.82 0.09
CA VAL A 15 -12.95 2.25 -0.80
C VAL A 15 -13.06 3.77 -0.84
N GLU A 16 -13.04 4.43 0.32
CA GLU A 16 -13.08 5.90 0.41
C GLU A 16 -11.87 6.53 -0.29
N HIS A 17 -10.67 5.99 -0.09
CA HIS A 17 -9.47 6.45 -0.77
C HIS A 17 -9.58 6.30 -2.29
N SER A 18 -10.09 5.16 -2.77
CA SER A 18 -10.32 4.92 -4.19
C SER A 18 -11.31 5.96 -4.77
N GLN A 19 -12.44 6.18 -4.10
CA GLN A 19 -13.42 7.19 -4.51
C GLN A 19 -12.85 8.61 -4.53
N ALA A 20 -12.07 8.97 -3.49
CA ALA A 20 -11.43 10.28 -3.41
C ALA A 20 -10.41 10.49 -4.54
N GLN A 21 -9.66 9.46 -4.95
CA GLN A 21 -8.72 9.54 -6.07
C GLN A 21 -9.44 9.74 -7.41
N VAL A 22 -10.55 9.03 -7.65
CA VAL A 22 -11.38 9.22 -8.84
C VAL A 22 -11.92 10.65 -8.91
N LEU A 23 -12.48 11.16 -7.81
CA LEU A 23 -12.99 12.52 -7.73
C LEU A 23 -11.88 13.58 -7.91
N LYS A 24 -10.69 13.33 -7.38
CA LYS A 24 -9.52 14.21 -7.54
C LYS A 24 -9.01 14.24 -8.98
N SER A 25 -9.00 13.09 -9.67
CA SER A 25 -8.67 12.97 -11.09
C SER A 25 -9.62 13.80 -11.97
N LEU A 26 -10.93 13.68 -11.73
CA LEU A 26 -11.95 14.42 -12.47
C LEU A 26 -11.87 15.95 -12.27
N LYS A 27 -11.39 16.41 -11.11
CA LYS A 27 -11.28 17.85 -10.78
C LYS A 27 -9.95 18.49 -11.21
N ALA A 28 -8.94 17.72 -11.59
CA ALA A 28 -7.59 18.24 -11.81
C ALA A 28 -7.39 18.85 -13.21
N SER A 29 -8.03 19.98 -13.50
CA SER A 29 -7.71 20.84 -14.65
C SER A 29 -6.36 21.57 -14.46
N SER A 30 -5.40 21.24 -15.33
CA SER A 30 -4.28 22.06 -15.82
C SER A 30 -3.21 22.67 -14.89
N VAL A 31 -2.94 22.16 -13.68
CA VAL A 31 -1.67 22.47 -12.97
C VAL A 31 -0.85 21.20 -12.78
N ALA A 32 0.34 21.18 -13.39
CA ALA A 32 1.33 20.12 -13.27
C ALA A 32 1.99 20.16 -11.88
N PHE A 33 1.27 19.66 -10.89
CA PHE A 33 1.89 19.07 -9.71
C PHE A 33 2.55 17.76 -10.12
N ASP A 34 3.55 17.28 -9.37
CA ASP A 34 4.04 15.90 -9.40
C ASP A 34 2.87 14.96 -9.09
N LYS A 35 2.01 14.73 -10.09
CA LYS A 35 0.86 13.85 -10.00
C LYS A 35 1.44 12.45 -9.93
N TRP A 36 1.05 11.71 -8.91
CA TRP A 36 1.34 10.28 -8.84
C TRP A 36 0.97 9.64 -10.18
N LEU A 37 1.96 9.04 -10.84
CA LEU A 37 1.76 8.32 -12.10
C LEU A 37 1.60 6.83 -11.79
N PRO A 38 0.63 6.15 -12.41
CA PRO A 38 0.55 4.69 -12.30
C PRO A 38 1.82 4.04 -12.90
N PRO A 39 2.15 2.81 -12.51
CA PRO A 39 3.27 2.09 -13.12
C PRO A 39 2.98 1.78 -14.60
N PRO A 40 3.99 1.49 -15.44
CA PRO A 40 3.78 1.10 -16.82
C PRO A 40 2.90 -0.16 -16.95
N GLU A 41 2.31 -0.36 -18.13
CA GLU A 41 1.48 -1.54 -18.41
C GLU A 41 2.22 -2.85 -18.11
N GLY A 42 1.51 -3.79 -17.49
CA GLY A 42 2.06 -5.07 -17.05
C GLY A 42 2.88 -5.01 -15.76
N TRP A 43 3.05 -3.85 -15.13
CA TRP A 43 3.68 -3.72 -13.81
C TRP A 43 2.65 -3.45 -12.71
N ILE A 44 3.00 -3.84 -11.49
CA ILE A 44 2.31 -3.42 -10.28
C ILE A 44 3.20 -2.51 -9.44
N LYS A 45 2.58 -1.56 -8.73
CA LYS A 45 3.23 -0.71 -7.75
C LYS A 45 2.81 -1.13 -6.36
N VAL A 46 3.79 -1.37 -5.50
CA VAL A 46 3.61 -1.76 -4.10
C VAL A 46 4.03 -0.56 -3.25
N ASN A 47 3.09 -0.01 -2.49
CA ASN A 47 3.34 1.07 -1.55
C ASN A 47 3.21 0.50 -0.14
N THR A 48 4.33 0.45 0.58
CA THR A 48 4.46 -0.09 1.92
C THR A 48 4.83 1.04 2.87
N ASP A 49 4.29 1.00 4.08
CA ASP A 49 4.66 1.88 5.17
C ASP A 49 4.46 1.15 6.51
N VAL A 50 5.19 1.55 7.54
CA VAL A 50 5.00 1.02 8.89
C VAL A 50 5.04 2.11 9.95
N ALA A 51 3.99 2.16 10.75
CA ALA A 51 4.01 2.93 12.00
C ALA A 51 4.65 2.07 13.08
N PHE A 52 5.74 2.54 13.70
CA PHE A 52 6.46 1.82 14.75
C PHE A 52 6.48 2.59 16.08
N SER A 53 6.21 1.90 17.20
CA SER A 53 6.33 2.44 18.55
C SER A 53 6.62 1.33 19.56
N ASN A 54 7.60 1.54 20.44
CA ASN A 54 7.89 0.66 21.59
C ASN A 54 7.99 -0.84 21.26
N GLY A 55 8.60 -1.19 20.12
CA GLY A 55 8.79 -2.58 19.70
C GLY A 55 7.64 -3.19 18.88
N GLU A 56 6.53 -2.46 18.76
CA GLU A 56 5.36 -2.86 17.97
C GLU A 56 5.27 -2.02 16.70
N GLY A 57 5.01 -2.68 15.57
CA GLY A 57 4.78 -2.06 14.27
C GLY A 57 3.40 -2.40 13.72
N MET A 58 2.78 -1.44 13.04
CA MET A 58 1.62 -1.66 12.20
C MET A 58 2.02 -1.38 10.74
N ALA A 59 2.29 -2.43 9.99
CA ALA A 59 2.64 -2.36 8.59
C ALA A 59 1.36 -2.30 7.75
N ALA A 60 1.40 -1.50 6.69
CA ALA A 60 0.32 -1.41 5.73
C ALA A 60 0.88 -1.38 4.30
N CYS A 61 0.17 -2.05 3.40
CA CYS A 61 0.55 -2.16 2.01
C CYS A 61 -0.64 -1.94 1.10
N VAL A 62 -0.41 -1.22 0.00
CA VAL A 62 -1.37 -1.03 -1.08
C VAL A 62 -0.71 -1.37 -2.40
N ILE A 63 -1.27 -2.37 -3.09
CA ILE A 63 -0.84 -2.85 -4.39
C ILE A 63 -1.78 -2.30 -5.46
N ARG A 64 -1.21 -1.65 -6.48
CA ARG A 64 -1.95 -1.05 -7.59
C ARG A 64 -1.48 -1.59 -8.94
N ASN A 65 -2.40 -1.72 -9.89
CA ASN A 65 -2.11 -2.03 -11.28
C ASN A 65 -1.69 -0.76 -12.08
N HIS A 66 -1.43 -0.93 -13.37
CA HIS A 66 -1.06 0.14 -14.32
C HIS A 66 -2.17 1.16 -14.62
N GLU A 67 -3.41 0.88 -14.26
CA GLU A 67 -4.53 1.84 -14.34
C GLU A 67 -4.64 2.66 -13.05
N GLY A 68 -3.82 2.35 -12.04
CA GLY A 68 -3.89 2.93 -10.71
C GLY A 68 -4.95 2.31 -9.80
N THR A 69 -5.63 1.26 -10.25
CA THR A 69 -6.63 0.52 -9.48
C THR A 69 -5.96 -0.26 -8.36
N ILE A 70 -6.48 -0.15 -7.14
CA ILE A 70 -6.05 -0.95 -6.00
C ILE A 70 -6.55 -2.38 -6.20
N ILE A 71 -5.62 -3.33 -6.33
CA ILE A 71 -5.93 -4.75 -6.52
C ILE A 71 -5.78 -5.56 -5.22
N CYS A 72 -4.99 -5.04 -4.27
CA CYS A 72 -4.85 -5.61 -2.94
C CYS A 72 -4.44 -4.52 -1.96
N ALA A 73 -4.94 -4.60 -0.73
CA ALA A 73 -4.50 -3.79 0.39
C ALA A 73 -4.46 -4.67 1.63
N THR A 74 -3.39 -4.55 2.42
CA THR A 74 -3.20 -5.32 3.64
C THR A 74 -2.74 -4.42 4.77
N SER A 75 -3.01 -4.87 6.00
CA SER A 75 -2.41 -4.31 7.19
C SER A 75 -2.10 -5.45 8.13
N GLU A 76 -0.90 -5.46 8.70
CA GLU A 76 -0.49 -6.48 9.65
C GLU A 76 0.26 -5.86 10.82
N ARG A 77 0.13 -6.52 11.95
CA ARG A 77 0.91 -6.18 13.13
C ARG A 77 2.21 -6.96 13.10
N ILE A 78 3.32 -6.27 13.29
CA ILE A 78 4.66 -6.84 13.33
C ILE A 78 5.36 -6.48 14.63
N TRP A 79 6.31 -7.31 15.03
CA TRP A 79 7.19 -7.06 16.17
C TRP A 79 8.60 -6.84 15.67
N ALA A 80 9.21 -5.73 16.06
CA ALA A 80 10.54 -5.34 15.60
C ALA A 80 11.32 -4.68 16.73
N HIS A 81 12.65 -4.78 16.69
CA HIS A 81 13.49 -4.17 17.73
C HIS A 81 13.67 -2.67 17.52
N ASP A 82 13.57 -2.20 16.27
CA ASP A 82 13.79 -0.81 15.88
C ASP A 82 12.98 -0.49 14.61
N PRO A 83 12.83 0.80 14.25
CA PRO A 83 12.07 1.21 13.07
C PRO A 83 12.61 0.62 11.76
N THR A 84 13.93 0.48 11.62
CA THR A 84 14.55 -0.07 10.40
C THR A 84 14.19 -1.54 10.23
N ALA A 85 14.25 -2.32 11.31
CA ALA A 85 13.81 -3.71 11.32
C ALA A 85 12.30 -3.82 10.99
N ALA A 86 11.48 -2.88 11.46
CA ALA A 86 10.06 -2.83 11.15
C ALA A 86 9.82 -2.62 9.65
N GLU A 87 10.51 -1.68 9.02
CA GLU A 87 10.43 -1.41 7.57
C GLU A 87 10.79 -2.66 6.74
N VAL A 88 11.89 -3.33 7.10
CA VAL A 88 12.34 -4.55 6.42
C VAL A 88 11.32 -5.70 6.57
N LEU A 89 10.71 -5.83 7.74
CA LEU A 89 9.68 -6.85 7.98
C LEU A 89 8.41 -6.56 7.19
N ALA A 90 7.96 -5.30 7.12
CA ALA A 90 6.82 -4.89 6.30
C ALA A 90 7.03 -5.26 4.82
N LEU A 91 8.20 -4.89 4.26
CA LEU A 91 8.57 -5.23 2.89
C LEU A 91 8.60 -6.75 2.63
N LYS A 92 9.10 -7.53 3.60
CA LYS A 92 9.16 -8.99 3.50
C LYS A 92 7.76 -9.60 3.43
N SER A 93 6.82 -9.13 4.26
CA SER A 93 5.44 -9.62 4.28
C SER A 93 4.71 -9.29 2.98
N ASP A 94 4.93 -8.10 2.44
CA ASP A 94 4.33 -7.69 1.18
C ASP A 94 4.82 -8.56 0.01
N PHE A 95 6.12 -8.88 0.00
CA PHE A 95 6.67 -9.82 -0.97
C PHE A 95 6.05 -11.23 -0.87
N LEU A 96 5.79 -11.70 0.35
CA LEU A 96 5.12 -12.97 0.57
C LEU A 96 3.67 -12.96 0.06
N ILE A 97 2.94 -11.88 0.29
CA ILE A 97 1.58 -11.68 -0.24
C ILE A 97 1.59 -11.74 -1.78
N LEU A 98 2.54 -11.05 -2.42
CA LEU A 98 2.67 -11.02 -3.87
C LEU A 98 2.95 -12.40 -4.46
N ASN A 99 3.85 -13.17 -3.84
CA ASN A 99 4.14 -14.55 -4.24
C ASN A 99 2.90 -15.45 -4.09
N ASN A 100 2.19 -15.36 -2.96
CA ASN A 100 1.00 -16.15 -2.70
C ASN A 100 -0.15 -15.83 -3.68
N GLN A 101 -0.26 -14.57 -4.11
CA GLN A 101 -1.25 -14.13 -5.10
C GLN A 101 -0.81 -14.32 -6.55
N ARG A 102 0.39 -14.87 -6.80
CA ARG A 102 1.00 -15.07 -8.13
C ARG A 102 1.13 -13.77 -8.94
N LEU A 103 1.26 -12.62 -8.27
CA LEU A 103 1.43 -11.31 -8.90
C LEU A 103 2.90 -11.12 -9.31
N THR A 104 3.21 -11.30 -10.60
CA THR A 104 4.56 -11.68 -11.07
C THR A 104 5.39 -10.56 -11.73
N LYS A 105 5.02 -9.27 -11.63
CA LYS A 105 5.80 -8.15 -12.22
C LYS A 105 5.87 -6.94 -11.30
N LEU A 106 6.93 -6.87 -10.49
CA LEU A 106 7.07 -5.94 -9.37
C LEU A 106 7.91 -4.71 -9.76
N TYR A 107 7.30 -3.52 -9.79
CA TYR A 107 8.02 -2.26 -9.94
C TYR A 107 8.21 -1.64 -8.55
N SER A 108 9.43 -1.71 -8.00
CA SER A 108 9.79 -0.91 -6.82
C SER A 108 10.63 0.29 -7.28
N ARG A 109 10.17 1.49 -6.94
CA ARG A 109 11.02 2.69 -6.92
C ARG A 109 11.13 3.08 -5.46
N LEU A 110 12.32 2.88 -4.88
CA LEU A 110 12.66 3.37 -3.54
C LEU A 110 12.59 4.91 -3.60
N ILE A 111 11.64 5.50 -2.88
CA ILE A 111 11.70 6.93 -2.54
C ILE A 111 12.09 6.92 -1.07
N LEU A 112 13.38 7.18 -0.81
CA LEU A 112 13.87 7.57 0.50
C LEU A 112 13.37 8.98 0.84
#